data_AF-A0A1B7WAV5-F1
#
_entry.id   AF-A0A1B7WAV5-F1
#
_cell.length_a   1.000
_cell.length_b   1.000
_cell.length_c   1.000
_cell.angle_alpha   90.00
_cell.angle_beta   90.00
_cell.angle_gamma   90.00
#
_symmetry.space_group_name_H-M   'P 1'
#
loop_
_entity.id
_entity.type
_entity.pdbx_description
1 polymer ?
#
loop_
_entity_poly.entity_id
_entity_poly.type
_entity_poly.pdbx_seq_one_letter_code
_entity_poly.pdbx_strand_id
1 'polypeptide(L)'
;TLIDKQNQDWLATDAYKNPKIPLDAQMGAGHLNAFRAYQQLNGGEWKPNATVPPIGWDYGIVNANSSREYALQKGLKQNSFVAITLIWDRWVELNDKNNNQEYDIGETFIDKGLNNLDVYLVKENGKNNEVVVCDSVSEVDSVEHIFCPVPTSGNYKIRVQFKKQVNESTQPYALAWWTVGEK
;
A
#
# COMPACT_ATOMS: atom_id res chain seq x y z
N THR A 1 -17.41 12.96 -6.43
CA THR A 1 -16.87 12.37 -5.20
C THR A 1 -17.81 11.28 -4.74
N LEU A 2 -17.29 10.13 -4.30
CA LEU A 2 -18.11 9.06 -3.72
C LEU A 2 -18.58 9.51 -2.33
N ILE A 3 -19.80 9.15 -1.96
CA ILE A 3 -20.38 9.43 -0.65
C ILE A 3 -20.95 8.15 -0.03
N ASP A 4 -20.94 8.07 1.29
CA ASP A 4 -21.58 7.00 2.05
C ASP A 4 -23.09 7.24 2.26
N LYS A 5 -23.73 6.35 3.02
CA LYS A 5 -25.17 6.46 3.36
C LYS A 5 -25.49 7.66 4.27
N GLN A 6 -24.48 8.28 4.88
CA GLN A 6 -24.57 9.46 5.73
C GLN A 6 -24.22 10.75 4.97
N ASN A 7 -24.08 10.65 3.65
CA ASN A 7 -23.72 11.76 2.76
C ASN A 7 -22.36 12.38 3.11
N GLN A 8 -21.43 11.56 3.62
CA GLN A 8 -20.04 11.92 3.90
C GLN A 8 -19.13 11.41 2.80
N ASP A 9 -18.10 12.17 2.45
CA ASP A 9 -17.07 11.73 1.51
C ASP A 9 -15.88 11.05 2.21
N TRP A 10 -14.91 10.59 1.43
CA TRP A 10 -13.70 9.93 1.93
C TRP A 10 -12.99 10.71 3.05
N LEU A 11 -12.90 12.04 2.95
CA LEU A 11 -12.14 12.87 3.90
C LEU A 11 -12.81 12.96 5.28
N ALA A 12 -14.08 12.55 5.37
CA ALA A 12 -14.82 12.47 6.61
C ALA A 12 -14.80 11.06 7.24
N THR A 13 -14.27 10.05 6.55
CA THR A 13 -14.25 8.65 7.03
C THR A 13 -13.24 8.41 8.15
N ASP A 14 -13.43 7.31 8.87
CA ASP A 14 -12.45 6.85 9.86
C ASP A 14 -11.16 6.35 9.20
N ALA A 15 -11.24 5.77 8.00
CA ALA A 15 -10.06 5.35 7.24
C ALA A 15 -9.14 6.52 6.88
N TYR A 16 -9.71 7.69 6.57
CA TYR A 16 -8.92 8.90 6.34
C TYR A 16 -8.30 9.46 7.64
N LYS A 17 -8.99 9.32 8.78
CA LYS A 17 -8.59 9.94 10.06
C LYS A 17 -7.69 9.06 10.91
N ASN A 18 -7.73 7.75 10.73
CA ASN A 18 -7.05 6.78 11.55
C ASN A 18 -6.19 5.84 10.68
N PRO A 19 -4.86 5.93 10.75
CA PRO A 19 -3.98 5.14 9.88
C PRO A 19 -4.02 3.63 10.18
N LYS A 20 -4.71 3.20 11.26
CA LYS A 20 -4.92 1.77 11.55
C LYS A 20 -6.11 1.16 10.79
N ILE A 21 -6.89 1.99 10.10
CA ILE A 21 -8.06 1.57 9.32
C ILE A 21 -7.74 1.83 7.84
N PRO A 22 -7.35 0.79 7.07
CA PRO A 22 -6.84 0.99 5.72
C PRO A 22 -7.97 1.25 4.73
N LEU A 23 -9.19 0.74 5.00
CA LEU A 23 -10.33 0.83 4.11
C LEU A 23 -11.56 1.30 4.88
N ASP A 24 -12.40 2.11 4.23
CA ASP A 24 -13.68 2.49 4.79
C ASP A 24 -14.66 1.30 4.73
N ALA A 25 -15.47 1.11 5.77
CA ALA A 25 -16.38 -0.03 5.87
C ALA A 25 -17.52 -0.02 4.85
N GLN A 26 -17.86 1.14 4.27
CA GLN A 26 -18.89 1.28 3.23
C GLN A 26 -18.29 1.50 1.85
N MET A 27 -17.22 2.31 1.75
CA MET A 27 -16.63 2.74 0.49
C MET A 27 -15.41 1.90 0.06
N GLY A 28 -14.82 1.08 0.93
CA GLY A 28 -13.59 0.36 0.63
C GLY A 28 -12.42 1.32 0.40
N ALA A 29 -11.76 1.25 -0.77
CA ALA A 29 -10.80 2.26 -1.25
C ALA A 29 -11.45 3.28 -2.22
N GLY A 30 -12.78 3.22 -2.36
CA GLY A 30 -13.57 3.99 -3.32
C GLY A 30 -14.07 3.18 -4.52
N HIS A 31 -14.61 3.88 -5.52
CA HIS A 31 -15.13 3.26 -6.73
C HIS A 31 -14.01 2.83 -7.69
N LEU A 32 -14.16 1.63 -8.26
CA LEU A 32 -13.29 1.15 -9.32
C LEU A 32 -13.28 2.13 -10.49
N ASN A 33 -12.08 2.51 -10.92
CA ASN A 33 -11.85 3.26 -12.14
C ASN A 33 -10.92 2.45 -13.05
N ALA A 34 -11.51 1.65 -13.93
CA ALA A 34 -10.76 0.75 -14.82
C ALA A 34 -9.77 1.48 -15.72
N PHE A 35 -10.10 2.69 -16.19
CA PHE A 35 -9.20 3.48 -17.01
C PHE A 35 -7.99 3.98 -16.22
N ARG A 36 -8.18 4.43 -14.98
CA ARG A 36 -7.04 4.77 -14.10
C ARG A 36 -6.21 3.55 -13.73
N ALA A 37 -6.83 2.41 -13.47
CA ALA A 37 -6.09 1.17 -13.23
C ALA A 37 -5.21 0.80 -14.45
N TYR A 38 -5.75 0.92 -15.66
CA TYR A 38 -4.99 0.75 -16.89
C TYR A 38 -3.83 1.77 -17.01
N GLN A 39 -4.08 3.05 -16.72
CA GLN A 39 -3.02 4.07 -16.76
C GLN A 39 -1.92 3.80 -15.73
N GLN A 40 -2.26 3.28 -14.55
CA GLN A 40 -1.31 2.87 -13.53
C GLN A 40 -0.48 1.67 -13.98
N LEU A 41 -1.13 0.64 -14.53
CA LEU A 41 -0.45 -0.51 -15.12
C LEU A 41 0.52 -0.10 -16.24
N ASN A 42 0.06 0.80 -17.13
CA ASN A 42 0.85 1.36 -18.22
C ASN A 42 2.00 2.27 -17.75
N GLY A 43 1.98 2.72 -16.49
CA GLY A 43 3.10 3.40 -15.83
C GLY A 43 4.32 2.50 -15.63
N GLY A 44 4.14 1.19 -15.74
CA GLY A 44 5.20 0.18 -15.68
C GLY A 44 5.60 -0.23 -14.26
N GLU A 45 6.35 -1.34 -14.20
CA GLU A 45 6.96 -1.86 -12.97
C GLU A 45 8.25 -1.10 -12.66
N TRP A 46 8.44 -0.69 -11.41
CA TRP A 46 9.64 0.03 -10.96
C TRP A 46 10.18 -0.54 -9.67
N LYS A 47 11.51 -0.70 -9.60
CA LYS A 47 12.22 -1.19 -8.42
C LYS A 47 12.79 -0.03 -7.59
N PRO A 48 12.98 -0.23 -6.27
CA PRO A 48 13.46 0.83 -5.36
C PRO A 48 14.96 1.17 -5.50
N ASN A 49 15.68 0.59 -6.46
CA ASN A 49 17.10 0.85 -6.70
C ASN A 49 17.36 2.11 -7.56
N ALA A 50 16.30 2.73 -8.07
CA ALA A 50 16.33 3.98 -8.82
C ALA A 50 15.15 4.87 -8.41
N THR A 51 15.18 6.13 -8.81
CA THR A 51 14.02 7.00 -8.66
C THR A 51 12.86 6.52 -9.54
N VAL A 52 11.64 6.59 -9.03
CA VAL A 52 10.43 6.08 -9.69
C VAL A 52 9.53 7.19 -10.21
N PRO A 53 8.73 6.97 -11.27
CA PRO A 53 7.83 7.98 -11.80
C PRO A 53 6.65 8.28 -10.86
N PRO A 54 5.91 9.38 -11.12
CA PRO A 54 4.74 9.73 -10.32
C PRO A 54 3.62 8.68 -10.30
N ILE A 55 3.55 7.81 -11.31
CA ILE A 55 2.54 6.76 -11.44
C ILE A 55 3.28 5.47 -11.82
N GLY A 56 3.06 4.40 -11.08
CA GLY A 56 3.69 3.12 -11.34
C GLY A 56 3.26 2.06 -10.33
N TRP A 57 3.90 0.90 -10.43
CA TRP A 57 3.70 -0.23 -9.53
C TRP A 57 4.98 -1.03 -9.34
N ASP A 58 5.01 -1.93 -8.36
CA ASP A 58 6.07 -2.89 -8.13
C ASP A 58 5.50 -4.21 -7.59
N TYR A 59 5.98 -5.35 -8.10
CA TYR A 59 5.89 -6.62 -7.38
C TYR A 59 7.25 -6.92 -6.74
N GLY A 60 7.33 -6.60 -5.45
CA GLY A 60 8.56 -6.54 -4.69
C GLY A 60 8.66 -7.59 -3.59
N ILE A 61 9.81 -7.62 -2.94
CA ILE A 61 10.07 -8.46 -1.76
C ILE A 61 10.71 -7.60 -0.66
N VAL A 62 10.23 -7.74 0.57
CA VAL A 62 10.80 -7.11 1.78
C VAL A 62 11.16 -8.17 2.82
N ASN A 63 12.26 -7.96 3.54
CA ASN A 63 12.71 -8.84 4.62
C ASN A 63 12.26 -8.31 5.99
N ALA A 64 12.11 -9.19 6.96
CA ALA A 64 11.74 -8.83 8.33
C ALA A 64 12.69 -7.76 8.90
N ASN A 65 12.15 -6.80 9.64
CA ASN A 65 12.88 -5.68 10.22
C ASN A 65 13.60 -4.77 9.20
N SER A 66 13.15 -4.76 7.94
CA SER A 66 13.69 -3.90 6.89
C SER A 66 12.59 -3.11 6.18
N SER A 67 13.01 -2.16 5.35
CA SER A 67 12.13 -1.38 4.49
C SER A 67 12.59 -1.38 3.04
N ARG A 68 11.66 -1.05 2.14
CA ARG A 68 11.91 -0.70 0.74
C ARG A 68 11.45 0.72 0.52
N GLU A 69 12.28 1.51 -0.13
CA GLU A 69 12.03 2.94 -0.31
C GLU A 69 12.06 3.29 -1.79
N TYR A 70 10.98 3.93 -2.25
CA TYR A 70 10.78 4.34 -3.63
C TYR A 70 10.85 5.86 -3.70
N ALA A 71 12.04 6.39 -3.98
CA ALA A 71 12.24 7.82 -4.13
C ALA A 71 11.54 8.31 -5.41
N LEU A 72 10.68 9.32 -5.31
CA LEU A 72 10.00 9.85 -6.49
C LEU A 72 10.97 10.71 -7.31
N GLN A 73 11.02 10.49 -8.63
CA GLN A 73 11.91 11.23 -9.54
C GLN A 73 11.59 12.72 -9.64
N LYS A 74 10.35 13.09 -9.34
CA LYS A 74 9.87 14.48 -9.29
C LYS A 74 9.29 14.75 -7.92
N GLY A 75 9.57 15.94 -7.39
CA GLY A 75 8.90 16.42 -6.19
C GLY A 75 7.39 16.45 -6.38
N LEU A 76 6.64 16.31 -5.29
CA LEU A 76 5.19 16.36 -5.29
C LEU A 76 4.70 17.81 -5.26
N LYS A 77 3.58 18.06 -5.93
CA LYS A 77 2.93 19.38 -5.94
C LYS A 77 2.07 19.58 -4.69
N GLN A 78 2.24 20.71 -3.98
CA GLN A 78 1.35 21.09 -2.88
C GLN A 78 -0.14 21.06 -3.28
N ASN A 79 -1.00 20.65 -2.36
CA ASN A 79 -2.46 20.53 -2.53
C ASN A 79 -2.90 19.52 -3.61
N SER A 80 -1.97 18.75 -4.18
CA SER A 80 -2.31 17.55 -4.93
C SER A 80 -2.59 16.38 -3.97
N PHE A 81 -3.08 15.27 -4.50
CA PHE A 81 -3.33 14.04 -3.74
C PHE A 81 -2.37 12.94 -4.15
N VAL A 82 -2.07 12.08 -3.18
CA VAL A 82 -1.33 10.84 -3.35
C VAL A 82 -2.29 9.69 -3.06
N ALA A 83 -2.31 8.70 -3.94
CA ALA A 83 -2.92 7.40 -3.71
C ALA A 83 -1.83 6.33 -3.70
N ILE A 84 -1.74 5.53 -2.64
CA ILE A 84 -0.81 4.41 -2.53
C ILE A 84 -1.58 3.21 -2.00
N THR A 85 -1.45 2.06 -2.65
CA THR A 85 -2.03 0.80 -2.16
C THR A 85 -0.92 -0.24 -2.10
N LEU A 86 -0.77 -0.86 -0.94
CA LEU A 86 0.12 -1.98 -0.68
C LEU A 86 -0.76 -3.19 -0.37
N ILE A 87 -0.47 -4.32 -1.01
CA ILE A 87 -1.12 -5.60 -0.75
C ILE A 87 -0.09 -6.72 -0.66
N TRP A 88 -0.39 -7.76 0.11
CA TRP A 88 0.40 -8.98 0.14
C TRP A 88 -0.51 -10.18 0.37
N ASP A 89 -0.06 -11.37 -0.01
CA ASP A 89 -0.85 -12.57 0.21
C ASP A 89 -0.71 -13.07 1.64
N ARG A 90 -1.84 -13.48 2.23
CA ARG A 90 -1.83 -14.30 3.45
C ARG A 90 -1.21 -15.65 3.13
N TRP A 91 -0.38 -16.14 4.04
CA TRP A 91 0.13 -17.50 3.93
C TRP A 91 -0.87 -18.52 4.51
N VAL A 92 -1.46 -19.31 3.62
CA VAL A 92 -2.29 -20.45 3.93
C VAL A 92 -1.72 -21.70 3.25
N GLU A 93 -1.80 -22.85 3.92
CA GLU A 93 -1.41 -24.14 3.36
C GLU A 93 -2.61 -25.06 3.27
N LEU A 94 -2.76 -25.76 2.15
CA LEU A 94 -3.75 -26.83 2.02
C LEU A 94 -3.31 -28.01 2.87
N ASN A 95 -4.19 -28.47 3.76
CA ASN A 95 -4.04 -29.75 4.45
C ASN A 95 -4.52 -30.86 3.50
N ASP A 96 -3.67 -31.15 2.53
CA ASP A 96 -3.92 -32.09 1.44
C ASP A 96 -3.74 -33.54 1.93
N LYS A 97 -4.83 -34.29 1.94
CA LYS A 97 -4.89 -35.66 2.48
C LYS A 97 -4.41 -36.69 1.47
N ASN A 98 -4.49 -36.40 0.18
CA ASN A 98 -4.14 -37.35 -0.89
C ASN A 98 -2.90 -36.91 -1.70
N ASN A 99 -2.33 -35.75 -1.39
CA ASN A 99 -1.16 -35.12 -2.01
C ASN A 99 -1.34 -34.81 -3.51
N ASN A 100 -2.55 -34.48 -3.96
CA ASN A 100 -2.84 -34.10 -5.35
C ASN A 100 -2.64 -32.60 -5.66
N GLN A 101 -2.37 -31.77 -4.64
CA GLN A 101 -2.24 -30.30 -4.71
C GLN A 101 -3.53 -29.57 -5.15
N GLU A 102 -4.68 -30.23 -5.05
CA GLU A 102 -6.00 -29.71 -5.36
C GLU A 102 -6.87 -29.76 -4.11
N TYR A 103 -7.78 -28.80 -3.96
CA TYR A 103 -8.71 -28.83 -2.84
C TYR A 103 -9.76 -29.92 -3.04
N ASP A 104 -9.84 -30.86 -2.10
CA ASP A 104 -10.89 -31.87 -2.02
C ASP A 104 -11.93 -31.58 -0.92
N ILE A 105 -13.18 -32.01 -1.14
CA ILE A 105 -14.25 -31.89 -0.13
C ILE A 105 -13.83 -32.63 1.14
N GLY A 106 -13.80 -31.90 2.26
CA GLY A 106 -13.40 -32.42 3.56
C GLY A 106 -11.93 -32.16 3.92
N GLU A 107 -11.18 -31.47 3.07
CA GLU A 107 -9.90 -30.87 3.40
C GLU A 107 -10.06 -29.49 4.02
N THR A 108 -8.97 -28.98 4.60
CA THR A 108 -8.93 -27.74 5.36
C THR A 108 -7.72 -26.90 4.98
N PHE A 109 -7.72 -25.63 5.34
CA PHE A 109 -6.54 -24.78 5.24
C PHE A 109 -5.93 -24.52 6.61
N ILE A 110 -4.61 -24.53 6.68
CA ILE A 110 -3.83 -24.16 7.86
C ILE A 110 -3.44 -22.69 7.71
N ASP A 111 -3.96 -21.84 8.60
CA ASP A 111 -3.55 -20.44 8.69
C ASP A 111 -2.15 -20.35 9.32
N LYS A 112 -1.17 -19.84 8.55
CA LYS A 112 0.19 -19.60 9.06
C LYS A 112 0.32 -18.24 9.74
N GLY A 113 -0.77 -17.50 9.85
CA GLY A 113 -0.79 -16.14 10.35
C GLY A 113 -0.41 -15.13 9.28
N LEU A 114 -0.49 -13.86 9.64
CA LEU A 114 -0.31 -12.74 8.73
C LEU A 114 0.87 -11.88 9.15
N ASN A 115 1.89 -11.79 8.29
CA ASN A 115 2.95 -10.80 8.42
C ASN A 115 2.34 -9.39 8.35
N ASN A 116 2.88 -8.45 9.14
CA ASN A 116 2.44 -7.06 9.11
C ASN A 116 3.40 -6.20 8.28
N LEU A 117 2.89 -5.61 7.20
CA LEU A 117 3.58 -4.59 6.42
C LEU A 117 2.87 -3.25 6.56
N ASP A 118 3.64 -2.19 6.77
CA ASP A 118 3.15 -0.82 6.83
C ASP A 118 3.56 -0.05 5.55
N VAL A 119 2.79 0.97 5.18
CA VAL A 119 3.16 1.92 4.10
C VAL A 119 3.14 3.36 4.58
N TYR A 120 4.14 4.13 4.14
CA TYR A 120 4.33 5.53 4.51
C TYR A 120 4.61 6.39 3.29
N LEU A 121 4.07 7.60 3.27
CA LEU A 121 4.55 8.70 2.44
C LEU A 121 5.48 9.58 3.28
N VAL A 122 6.75 9.65 2.90
CA VAL A 122 7.80 10.33 3.66
C VAL A 122 8.30 11.52 2.86
N LYS A 123 8.27 12.71 3.47
CA LYS A 123 8.88 13.92 2.93
C LYS A 123 10.35 14.01 3.33
N GLU A 124 11.21 14.36 2.38
CA GLU A 124 12.60 14.73 2.66
C GLU A 124 12.68 16.21 3.10
N ASN A 125 13.22 16.48 4.29
CA ASN A 125 13.44 17.84 4.82
C ASN A 125 14.93 18.11 5.13
N GLY A 126 15.83 17.72 4.22
CA GLY A 126 17.28 17.90 4.36
C GLY A 126 18.00 16.65 4.88
N LYS A 127 19.32 16.75 5.08
CA LYS A 127 20.25 15.60 5.07
C LYS A 127 19.99 14.45 6.06
N ASN A 128 19.10 14.60 7.06
CA ASN A 128 18.67 13.51 7.96
C ASN A 128 17.29 13.74 8.59
N ASN A 129 16.51 14.69 8.08
CA ASN A 129 15.20 15.01 8.66
C ASN A 129 14.11 14.52 7.71
N GLU A 130 13.60 13.34 8.00
CA GLU A 130 12.45 12.77 7.29
C GLU A 130 11.20 12.96 8.12
N VAL A 131 10.10 13.31 7.45
CA VAL A 131 8.80 13.51 8.10
C VAL A 131 7.79 12.62 7.42
N VAL A 132 7.16 11.72 8.18
CA VAL A 132 5.99 10.97 7.72
C VAL A 132 4.86 11.96 7.54
N VAL A 133 4.31 12.02 6.33
CA VAL A 133 3.21 12.93 5.98
C VAL A 133 1.87 12.20 6.03
N CYS A 134 1.85 10.95 5.59
CA CYS A 134 0.71 10.05 5.67
C CYS A 134 1.21 8.62 5.85
N ASP A 135 0.41 7.79 6.49
CA ASP A 135 0.72 6.39 6.75
C ASP A 135 -0.55 5.55 6.81
N SER A 136 -0.37 4.26 6.58
CA SER A 136 -1.36 3.21 6.82
C SER A 136 -0.59 2.04 7.45
N VAL A 137 -0.99 1.70 8.68
CA VAL A 137 -0.27 0.83 9.64
C VAL A 137 -1.24 -0.14 10.32
N SER A 138 -2.18 -0.69 9.55
CA SER A 138 -3.17 -1.61 10.07
C SER A 138 -2.53 -2.91 10.53
N GLU A 139 -3.03 -3.47 11.63
CA GLU A 139 -2.60 -4.80 12.11
C GLU A 139 -3.61 -5.90 11.74
N VAL A 140 -4.65 -5.56 10.98
CA VAL A 140 -5.85 -6.41 10.83
C VAL A 140 -5.82 -7.24 9.56
N ASP A 141 -5.42 -6.66 8.43
CA ASP A 141 -5.50 -7.30 7.12
C ASP A 141 -4.22 -7.09 6.30
N SER A 142 -4.22 -7.63 5.10
CA SER A 142 -3.12 -7.72 4.15
C SER A 142 -3.12 -6.59 3.11
N VAL A 143 -3.73 -5.46 3.48
CA VAL A 143 -3.93 -4.28 2.64
C VAL A 143 -3.66 -3.03 3.45
N GLU A 144 -2.83 -2.16 2.91
CA GLU A 144 -2.67 -0.79 3.37
C GLU A 144 -3.03 0.17 2.25
N HIS A 145 -3.74 1.26 2.58
CA HIS A 145 -4.15 2.25 1.60
C HIS A 145 -4.02 3.67 2.13
N ILE A 146 -3.33 4.52 1.37
CA ILE A 146 -3.22 5.95 1.63
C ILE A 146 -3.95 6.70 0.53
N PHE A 147 -4.84 7.62 0.93
CA PHE A 147 -5.34 8.69 0.06
C PHE A 147 -5.35 10.01 0.82
N CYS A 148 -4.34 10.85 0.59
CA CYS A 148 -4.13 12.06 1.39
C CYS A 148 -3.56 13.23 0.57
N PRO A 149 -3.75 14.49 1.02
CA PRO A 149 -3.20 15.66 0.36
C PRO A 149 -1.70 15.83 0.64
N VAL A 150 -0.99 16.40 -0.33
CA VAL A 150 0.40 16.82 -0.19
C VAL A 150 0.45 18.18 0.50
N PRO A 151 0.98 18.28 1.74
CA PRO A 151 0.89 19.51 2.54
C PRO A 151 1.78 20.63 2.00
N THR A 152 2.92 20.27 1.41
CA THR A 152 3.93 21.19 0.89
C THR A 152 4.60 20.58 -0.32
N SER A 153 5.00 21.41 -1.28
CA SER A 153 5.86 20.95 -2.37
C SER A 153 7.22 20.43 -1.88
N GLY A 154 7.83 19.50 -2.61
CA GLY A 154 9.19 19.02 -2.33
C GLY A 154 9.39 17.55 -2.68
N ASN A 155 10.52 16.99 -2.26
CA ASN A 155 10.87 15.59 -2.52
C ASN A 155 10.21 14.64 -1.52
N TYR A 156 9.75 13.51 -2.04
CA TYR A 156 9.07 12.49 -1.27
C TYR A 156 9.53 11.10 -1.71
N LYS A 157 9.38 10.15 -0.80
CA LYS A 157 9.52 8.73 -1.08
C LYS A 157 8.36 7.94 -0.47
N ILE A 158 8.05 6.81 -1.08
CA ILE A 158 7.14 5.81 -0.53
C ILE A 158 7.99 4.80 0.23
N ARG A 159 7.62 4.46 1.46
CA ARG A 159 8.30 3.42 2.26
C ARG A 159 7.33 2.28 2.53
N VAL A 160 7.71 1.07 2.14
CA VAL A 160 7.09 -0.18 2.59
C VAL A 160 7.96 -0.75 3.70
N GLN A 161 7.39 -1.05 4.86
CA GLN A 161 8.14 -1.53 6.03
C GLN A 161 7.58 -2.86 6.52
N PHE A 162 8.44 -3.86 6.71
CA PHE A 162 8.04 -5.11 7.34
C PHE A 162 8.11 -4.97 8.85
N LYS A 163 6.95 -4.67 9.45
CA LYS A 163 6.82 -4.26 10.84
C LYS A 163 6.87 -5.42 11.82
N LYS A 164 6.21 -6.53 11.49
CA LYS A 164 6.12 -7.70 12.38
C LYS A 164 6.09 -9.00 11.56
N GLN A 165 7.13 -9.81 11.73
CA GLN A 165 7.16 -11.18 11.23
C GLN A 165 6.26 -12.07 12.10
N VAL A 166 5.33 -12.77 11.46
CA VAL A 166 4.49 -13.81 12.06
C VAL A 166 4.83 -15.18 11.45
N ASN A 167 5.24 -15.20 10.18
CA ASN A 167 5.56 -16.42 9.44
C ASN A 167 6.95 -16.34 8.78
N GLU A 168 7.07 -16.44 7.45
CA GLU A 168 8.33 -16.29 6.72
C GLU A 168 9.00 -14.94 6.99
N SER A 169 10.33 -14.94 7.02
CA SER A 169 11.15 -13.73 7.20
C SER A 169 11.25 -12.85 5.96
N THR A 170 10.59 -13.27 4.87
CA THR A 170 10.58 -12.60 3.58
C THR A 170 9.14 -12.58 3.07
N GLN A 171 8.65 -11.39 2.70
CA GLN A 171 7.28 -11.20 2.24
C GLN A 171 7.29 -10.59 0.83
N PRO A 172 6.78 -11.31 -0.19
CA PRO A 172 6.39 -10.72 -1.46
C PRO A 172 5.20 -9.76 -1.24
N TYR A 173 5.18 -8.65 -1.97
CA TYR A 173 4.10 -7.68 -1.94
C TYR A 173 3.91 -7.02 -3.30
N ALA A 174 2.71 -6.49 -3.53
CA ALA A 174 2.42 -5.59 -4.63
C ALA A 174 2.20 -4.17 -4.09
N LEU A 175 2.86 -3.20 -4.70
CA LEU A 175 2.73 -1.79 -4.41
C LEU A 175 2.26 -1.07 -5.68
N ALA A 176 1.28 -0.19 -5.56
CA ALA A 176 0.84 0.66 -6.66
C ALA A 176 0.64 2.09 -6.16
N TRP A 177 1.14 3.07 -6.91
CA TRP A 177 1.02 4.49 -6.53
C TRP A 177 0.57 5.38 -7.67
N TRP A 178 -0.07 6.48 -7.29
CA TRP A 178 -0.47 7.55 -8.18
C TRP A 178 -0.26 8.88 -7.47
N THR A 179 0.58 9.73 -8.05
CA THR A 179 0.93 11.03 -7.51
C THR A 179 0.93 12.09 -8.60
N VAL A 180 0.95 13.37 -8.19
CA VAL A 180 1.08 14.49 -9.10
C VAL A 180 2.40 15.21 -8.81
N GLY A 181 3.34 15.06 -9.74
CA GLY A 181 4.62 15.75 -9.68
C GLY A 181 4.49 17.25 -9.93
N GLU A 182 5.50 18.01 -9.49
CA GLU A 182 5.71 19.39 -9.93
C GLU A 182 5.98 19.44 -11.44
N LYS A 183 5.66 20.60 -12.05
CA LYS A 183 5.87 20.82 -13.48
C LYS A 183 7.37 20.82 -13.79
#